data_AF-A0A524QVY8-F1
#
_entry.id   AF-A0A524QVY8-F1
#
_cell.length_a   1.000
_cell.length_b   1.000
_cell.length_c   1.000
_cell.angle_alpha   90.00
_cell.angle_beta   90.00
_cell.angle_gamma   90.00
#
_symmetry.space_group_name_H-M   'P 1'
#
loop_
_entity.id
_entity.type
_entity.pdbx_description
1 polymer ?
#
loop_
_entity_poly.entity_id
_entity_poly.type
_entity_poly.pdbx_seq_one_letter_code
_entity_poly.pdbx_strand_id
1 'polypeptide(L)'
;MTAASFALLLGLFGVPGLLMALGHRLRRRSEGHKLRFWGGVTGYILGMSVAISAMLLPPVWWADGTFLRPFLVHWAMVLGGILGLLTGPYWARTPGGPR
;
A
#
# COMPACT_ATOMS: atom_id res chain seq x y z
N MET A 1 -5.70 -15.31 -17.03
CA MET A 1 -4.95 -14.41 -16.12
C MET A 1 -4.66 -15.16 -14.83
N THR A 2 -3.45 -15.06 -14.28
CA THR A 2 -3.12 -15.68 -12.98
C THR A 2 -3.53 -14.75 -11.84
N ALA A 3 -3.74 -15.31 -10.64
CA ALA A 3 -4.05 -14.51 -9.44
C ALA A 3 -2.94 -13.49 -9.12
N ALA A 4 -1.68 -13.86 -9.36
CA ALA A 4 -0.53 -12.98 -9.17
C ALA A 4 -0.58 -11.77 -10.12
N SER A 5 -0.81 -11.98 -11.42
CA SER A 5 -0.93 -10.88 -12.39
C SER A 5 -2.11 -9.96 -12.06
N PHE A 6 -3.23 -10.52 -11.58
CA PHE A 6 -4.37 -9.71 -11.13
C PHE A 6 -4.02 -8.87 -9.89
N ALA A 7 -3.35 -9.45 -8.89
CA ALA A 7 -2.91 -8.73 -7.71
C ALA A 7 -1.96 -7.57 -8.05
N LEU A 8 -1.04 -7.79 -8.98
CA LEU A 8 -0.14 -6.73 -9.48
C LEU A 8 -0.92 -5.60 -10.13
N LEU A 9 -1.87 -5.90 -11.02
CA LEU A 9 -2.71 -4.87 -11.67
C LEU A 9 -3.59 -4.13 -10.66
N LEU A 10 -4.13 -4.84 -9.68
CA LEU A 10 -4.94 -4.25 -8.62
C LEU A 10 -4.08 -3.36 -7.72
N GLY A 11 -2.86 -3.75 -7.41
CA GLY A 11 -1.89 -2.91 -6.70
C GLY A 11 -1.49 -1.67 -7.51
N LEU A 12 -1.20 -1.85 -8.80
CA LEU A 12 -0.67 -0.78 -9.65
C LEU A 12 -1.74 0.27 -10.02
N PHE A 13 -2.97 -0.17 -10.30
CA PHE A 13 -4.04 0.72 -10.77
C PHE A 13 -5.22 0.80 -9.80
N GLY A 14 -5.62 -0.35 -9.23
CA GLY A 14 -6.79 -0.45 -8.36
C GLY A 14 -6.61 0.33 -7.05
N VAL A 15 -5.48 0.16 -6.37
CA VAL A 15 -5.20 0.83 -5.08
C VAL A 15 -5.09 2.35 -5.26
N PRO A 16 -4.29 2.90 -6.21
CA PRO A 16 -4.29 4.34 -6.46
C PRO A 16 -5.64 4.90 -6.86
N GLY A 17 -6.39 4.21 -7.72
CA GLY A 17 -7.74 4.63 -8.12
C GLY A 17 -8.70 4.69 -6.94
N LEU A 18 -8.65 3.67 -6.06
CA LEU A 18 -9.44 3.63 -4.83
C LEU A 18 -9.03 4.74 -3.86
N LEU A 19 -7.74 4.95 -3.65
CA LEU A 19 -7.22 6.03 -2.80
C LEU A 19 -7.62 7.40 -3.35
N MET A 20 -7.55 7.62 -4.67
CA MET A 20 -8.01 8.87 -5.28
C MET A 20 -9.50 9.10 -5.03
N ALA A 21 -10.34 8.10 -5.26
CA ALA A 21 -11.78 8.16 -5.00
C ALA A 21 -12.08 8.42 -3.51
N LEU A 22 -11.35 7.77 -2.60
CA LEU A 22 -11.45 7.99 -1.16
C LEU A 22 -10.98 9.39 -0.76
N GLY A 23 -9.90 9.90 -1.36
CA GLY A 23 -9.39 11.26 -1.11
C GLY A 23 -10.44 12.33 -1.44
N HIS A 24 -11.15 12.18 -2.56
CA HIS A 24 -12.26 13.07 -2.91
C HIS A 24 -13.43 12.97 -1.92
N ARG A 25 -13.84 11.76 -1.52
CA ARG A 25 -14.96 11.54 -0.61
C ARG A 25 -14.67 11.96 0.83
N LEU A 26 -13.44 11.80 1.30
CA LEU A 26 -13.04 12.01 2.69
C LEU A 26 -12.61 13.46 2.99
N ARG A 27 -12.54 14.33 1.97
CA ARG A 27 -12.10 15.73 2.11
C ARG A 27 -12.84 16.52 3.21
N ARG A 28 -14.12 16.24 3.45
CA ARG A 28 -14.97 16.90 4.47
C ARG A 28 -15.31 16.01 5.67
N ARG A 29 -14.68 14.85 5.82
CA ARG A 29 -14.95 13.91 6.93
C ARG A 29 -14.10 14.21 8.16
N SER A 30 -14.44 13.56 9.28
CA SER A 30 -13.73 13.70 10.56
C SER A 30 -12.26 13.28 10.47
N GLU A 31 -11.44 13.81 11.38
CA GLU A 31 -9.99 13.55 11.44
C GLU A 31 -9.65 12.07 11.42
N GLY A 32 -10.40 11.21 12.12
CA GLY A 32 -10.17 9.76 12.12
C GLY A 32 -10.23 9.11 10.73
N HIS A 33 -11.11 9.59 9.83
CA HIS A 33 -11.16 9.10 8.45
C HIS A 33 -9.96 9.57 7.63
N LYS A 34 -9.48 10.79 7.88
CA LYS A 34 -8.28 11.32 7.23
C LYS A 34 -7.02 10.56 7.67
N LEU A 35 -6.93 10.16 8.94
CA LEU A 35 -5.82 9.35 9.45
C LEU A 35 -5.78 7.96 8.79
N ARG A 36 -6.93 7.30 8.62
CA ARG A 36 -7.03 6.04 7.85
C ARG A 36 -6.56 6.25 6.41
N PHE A 37 -7.06 7.29 5.75
CA PHE A 37 -6.68 7.61 4.38
C PHE A 37 -5.17 7.79 4.22
N TRP A 38 -4.56 8.63 5.05
CA TRP A 38 -3.11 8.87 5.01
C TRP A 38 -2.30 7.63 5.41
N GLY A 39 -2.81 6.81 6.32
CA GLY A 39 -2.26 5.49 6.60
C GLY A 39 -2.24 4.63 5.35
N GLY A 40 -3.35 4.55 4.60
CA GLY A 40 -3.45 3.81 3.35
C GLY A 40 -2.49 4.31 2.27
N VAL A 41 -2.37 5.63 2.10
CA VAL A 41 -1.39 6.24 1.19
C VAL A 41 0.04 5.85 1.58
N THR A 42 0.39 6.00 2.85
CA THR A 42 1.74 5.69 3.36
C THR A 42 2.05 4.20 3.20
N GLY A 43 1.13 3.33 3.59
CA GLY A 43 1.29 1.88 3.47
C GLY A 43 1.41 1.43 2.01
N TYR A 44 0.64 2.03 1.10
CA TYR A 44 0.78 1.77 -0.33
C TYR A 44 2.17 2.15 -0.86
N ILE A 45 2.69 3.33 -0.51
CA ILE A 45 4.03 3.78 -0.92
C ILE A 45 5.11 2.84 -0.38
N LEU A 46 5.01 2.39 0.87
CA LEU A 46 5.92 1.40 1.44
C LEU A 46 5.82 0.06 0.70
N GLY A 47 4.61 -0.42 0.44
CA GLY A 47 4.36 -1.63 -0.33
C GLY A 47 4.93 -1.58 -1.74
N MET A 48 4.79 -0.43 -2.42
CA MET A 48 5.39 -0.17 -3.73
C MET A 48 6.91 -0.17 -3.67
N SER A 49 7.49 0.46 -2.65
CA SER A 49 8.95 0.48 -2.44
C SER A 49 9.51 -0.94 -2.23
N VAL A 50 8.79 -1.77 -1.47
CA VAL A 50 9.12 -3.19 -1.27
C VAL A 50 9.01 -3.98 -2.58
N ALA A 51 7.93 -3.79 -3.35
CA ALA A 51 7.76 -4.46 -4.64
C ALA A 51 8.87 -4.10 -5.63
N ILE A 52 9.19 -2.80 -5.77
CA ILE A 52 10.28 -2.30 -6.63
C ILE A 52 11.61 -2.89 -6.18
N SER A 53 11.90 -2.88 -4.89
CA SER A 53 13.12 -3.49 -4.35
C SER A 53 13.18 -4.98 -4.71
N ALA A 54 12.06 -5.71 -4.60
CA ALA A 54 12.01 -7.13 -4.95
C ALA A 54 12.21 -7.40 -6.46
N MET A 55 11.84 -6.46 -7.32
CA MET A 55 12.09 -6.52 -8.76
C MET A 55 13.56 -6.26 -9.10
N LEU A 56 14.17 -5.25 -8.46
CA LEU A 56 15.52 -4.77 -8.78
C LEU A 56 16.64 -5.61 -8.15
N LEU A 57 16.41 -6.22 -6.98
CA LEU A 57 17.43 -7.01 -6.32
C LEU A 57 17.82 -8.25 -7.14
N PRO A 58 19.12 -8.55 -7.29
CA PRO A 58 19.60 -9.67 -8.09
C PRO A 58 18.96 -11.01 -7.67
N PRO A 59 18.64 -11.91 -8.61
CA PRO A 59 18.09 -13.23 -8.29
C PRO A 59 18.93 -14.03 -7.29
N VAL A 60 20.26 -13.90 -7.34
CA VAL A 60 21.22 -14.58 -6.45
C VAL A 60 21.06 -14.20 -4.97
N TRP A 61 20.41 -13.08 -4.65
CA TRP A 61 20.14 -12.68 -3.26
C TRP A 61 18.85 -13.28 -2.70
N TRP A 62 18.08 -13.98 -3.54
CA TRP A 62 16.89 -14.69 -3.12
C TRP A 62 17.26 -16.16 -2.89
N ALA A 63 16.76 -16.75 -1.82
CA ALA A 63 16.91 -18.18 -1.62
C ALA A 63 16.21 -18.94 -2.76
N ASP A 64 16.92 -19.89 -3.35
CA ASP A 64 16.45 -20.67 -4.49
C ASP A 64 15.11 -21.34 -4.19
N GLY A 65 14.17 -21.24 -5.13
CA GLY A 65 12.83 -21.84 -5.01
C GLY A 65 11.87 -21.14 -4.05
N THR A 66 12.23 -20.01 -3.42
CA THR A 66 11.32 -19.33 -2.48
C THR A 66 10.20 -18.55 -3.18
N PHE A 67 8.98 -18.71 -2.67
CA PHE A 67 7.81 -17.94 -3.12
C PHE A 67 7.86 -16.46 -2.71
N LEU A 68 8.83 -16.06 -1.88
CA LEU A 68 8.90 -14.74 -1.28
C LEU A 68 9.06 -13.63 -2.34
N ARG A 69 10.01 -13.78 -3.27
CA ARG A 69 10.22 -12.80 -4.34
C ARG A 69 8.95 -12.55 -5.17
N PRO A 70 8.34 -13.58 -5.79
CA PRO A 70 7.12 -13.35 -6.57
C PRO A 70 5.98 -12.84 -5.69
N PHE A 71 5.88 -13.27 -4.43
CA PHE A 71 4.85 -12.76 -3.52
C PHE A 71 5.01 -11.25 -3.29
N LEU A 72 6.20 -10.78 -2.94
CA LEU A 72 6.46 -9.35 -2.70
C LEU A 72 6.20 -8.51 -3.95
N VAL A 73 6.64 -8.98 -5.11
CA VAL A 73 6.43 -8.30 -6.40
C VAL A 73 4.95 -8.07 -6.71
N HIS A 74 4.09 -9.06 -6.45
CA HIS A 74 2.68 -8.99 -6.86
C HIS A 74 1.72 -8.48 -5.79
N TRP A 75 2.04 -8.69 -4.50
CA TRP A 75 1.10 -8.43 -3.41
C TRP A 75 1.48 -7.27 -2.49
N ALA A 76 2.75 -6.85 -2.45
CA ALA A 76 3.20 -5.87 -1.45
C ALA A 76 2.46 -4.54 -1.56
N MET A 77 2.12 -4.07 -2.76
CA MET A 77 1.34 -2.84 -2.97
C MET A 77 -0.08 -2.94 -2.38
N VAL A 78 -0.78 -4.03 -2.66
CA VAL A 78 -2.16 -4.26 -2.20
C VAL A 78 -2.19 -4.39 -0.69
N LEU A 79 -1.33 -5.24 -0.14
CA LEU A 79 -1.24 -5.47 1.30
C LEU A 79 -0.77 -4.22 2.02
N GLY A 80 0.20 -3.49 1.47
CA GLY A 80 0.67 -2.22 2.02
C GLY A 80 -0.46 -1.20 2.13
N GLY A 81 -1.26 -1.03 1.08
CA GLY A 81 -2.43 -0.14 1.10
C GLY A 81 -3.48 -0.55 2.13
N ILE A 82 -3.83 -1.84 2.19
CA ILE A 82 -4.82 -2.37 3.16
C ILE A 82 -4.32 -2.21 4.59
N LEU A 83 -3.10 -2.68 4.87
CA LEU A 83 -2.50 -2.60 6.18
C LEU A 83 -2.45 -1.14 6.60
N GLY A 84 -1.87 -0.25 5.78
CA GLY A 84 -1.81 1.18 6.06
C GLY A 84 -3.18 1.79 6.37
N LEU A 85 -4.23 1.44 5.63
CA LEU A 85 -5.59 1.95 5.85
C LEU A 85 -6.15 1.53 7.21
N LEU A 86 -5.99 0.25 7.58
CA LEU A 86 -6.50 -0.32 8.83
C LEU A 86 -5.83 0.28 10.06
N THR A 87 -4.60 0.74 9.87
CA THR A 87 -3.64 0.82 10.95
C THR A 87 -3.10 2.25 11.12
N GLY A 88 -3.34 3.11 10.12
CA GLY A 88 -3.22 4.57 10.15
C GLY A 88 -3.74 5.26 11.41
N PRO A 89 -4.93 4.93 11.95
CA PRO A 89 -5.43 5.56 13.19
C PRO A 89 -4.52 5.40 14.41
N TYR A 90 -3.67 4.38 14.44
CA TYR A 90 -2.85 4.07 15.62
C TYR A 90 -1.51 4.82 15.64
N TRP A 91 -1.05 5.37 14.50
CA TRP A 91 0.25 6.05 14.41
C TRP A 91 0.25 7.38 13.68
N ALA A 92 -0.76 7.65 12.84
CA ALA A 92 -0.85 8.93 12.18
C ALA A 92 -1.24 9.98 13.22
N ARG A 93 -0.29 10.86 13.56
CA ARG A 93 -0.55 12.04 14.38
C ARG A 93 -1.47 12.97 13.58
N THR A 94 -2.49 13.52 14.23
CA THR A 94 -3.41 14.51 13.66
C THR A 94 -2.63 15.66 13.02
N PRO A 95 -2.69 15.85 11.69
CA PRO A 95 -2.14 17.04 11.07
C PRO A 95 -3.08 18.21 11.38
N GLY A 96 -2.84 18.92 12.49
CA GLY A 96 -3.60 20.12 12.87
C GLY A 96 -4.14 20.19 14.30
N GLY A 97 -3.50 19.56 15.29
CA GLY A 97 -3.82 19.87 16.71
C GLY A 97 -3.62 21.36 17.02
N PRO A 98 -4.48 21.99 17.84
CA PRO A 98 -4.42 23.43 18.11
C PRO A 98 -3.05 23.80 18.69
N ARG A 99 -2.42 24.81 18.07
CA ARG A 99 -1.36 25.59 18.70
C ARG A 99 -2.00 26.63 19.62
#